data_AF-A0A1G9VAY0-F1
#
_entry.id   AF-A0A1G9VAY0-F1
#
_cell.length_a   1.000
_cell.length_b   1.000
_cell.length_c   1.000
_cell.angle_alpha   90.00
_cell.angle_beta   90.00
_cell.angle_gamma   90.00
#
_symmetry.space_group_name_H-M   'P 1'
#
loop_
_entity.id
_entity.type
_entity.pdbx_description
1 polymer ?
#
loop_
_entity_poly.entity_id
_entity_poly.type
_entity_poly.pdbx_seq_one_letter_code
_entity_poly.pdbx_strand_id
1 'polypeptide(L)'
;MNWEPIPSPDLEIKNLKSTIRDSELHLTWFWPNEIDFVYIYKAAADRLGSIEELDEHHIKLYTREEYKANQGYLSKLDSIGKICFRIFPCQKLEGKLHLFKQENDENLIFITGEKAKIYYSISYKKKLFQNKKKVKMSIMTELPLDKELLCYVRKRESVPISKEDGTYFPFIQDFPAGKTQLVEMEIAQNEFIRIFFSHGKKSAEIYELIPD
;
A
#
# COMPACT_ATOMS: atom_id res chain seq x y z
N MET A 1 9.73 -6.26 -25.99
CA MET A 1 9.08 -5.06 -26.55
C MET A 1 10.15 -4.05 -26.97
N ASN A 2 9.94 -3.32 -28.07
CA ASN A 2 10.84 -2.23 -28.46
C ASN A 2 10.25 -0.92 -27.93
N TRP A 3 10.92 -0.30 -26.96
CA TRP A 3 10.52 0.98 -26.39
C TRP A 3 11.12 2.10 -27.22
N GLU A 4 10.29 2.94 -27.81
CA GLU A 4 10.72 4.09 -28.59
C GLU A 4 10.49 5.38 -27.79
N PRO A 5 11.41 6.36 -27.81
CA PRO A 5 11.13 7.63 -27.17
C PRO A 5 9.93 8.29 -27.84
N ILE A 6 9.07 8.93 -27.05
CA ILE A 6 7.90 9.60 -27.61
C ILE A 6 8.35 10.76 -28.53
N PRO A 7 7.90 10.81 -29.80
CA PRO A 7 8.47 11.73 -30.78
C PRO A 7 7.94 13.17 -30.66
N SER A 8 6.81 13.36 -29.96
CA SER A 8 6.20 14.68 -29.74
C SER A 8 5.41 14.72 -28.43
N PRO A 9 5.43 15.84 -27.69
CA PRO A 9 4.57 16.07 -26.52
C PRO A 9 3.05 15.97 -26.82
N ASP A 10 2.66 16.13 -28.09
CA ASP A 10 1.25 16.00 -28.48
C ASP A 10 0.73 14.57 -28.39
N LEU A 11 1.64 13.58 -28.40
CA LEU A 11 1.33 12.17 -28.26
C LEU A 11 1.35 11.69 -26.80
N GLU A 12 1.70 12.57 -25.86
CA GLU A 12 1.83 12.21 -24.44
C GLU A 12 0.47 11.93 -23.80
N ILE A 13 0.47 10.94 -22.93
CA ILE A 13 -0.64 10.72 -22.01
C ILE A 13 -0.52 11.77 -20.91
N LYS A 14 -1.58 12.55 -20.72
CA LYS A 14 -1.64 13.66 -19.78
C LYS A 14 -2.99 13.76 -19.09
N ASN A 15 -3.08 14.60 -18.06
CA ASN A 15 -4.29 14.81 -17.26
C ASN A 15 -4.85 13.51 -16.67
N LEU A 16 -3.96 12.60 -16.25
CA LEU A 16 -4.35 11.35 -15.61
C LEU A 16 -5.01 11.64 -14.25
N LYS A 17 -6.22 11.10 -14.06
CA LYS A 17 -7.04 11.28 -12.85
C LYS A 17 -7.63 9.95 -12.43
N SER A 18 -7.86 9.81 -11.13
CA SER A 18 -8.52 8.65 -10.54
C SER A 18 -9.77 9.06 -9.75
N THR A 19 -10.78 8.20 -9.76
CA THR A 19 -11.93 8.26 -8.87
C THR A 19 -12.18 6.85 -8.35
N ILE A 20 -12.44 6.71 -7.04
CA ILE A 20 -12.71 5.43 -6.40
C ILE A 20 -14.14 5.45 -5.84
N ARG A 21 -14.93 4.41 -6.14
CA ARG A 21 -16.27 4.19 -5.58
C ARG A 21 -16.44 2.69 -5.33
N ASP A 22 -16.84 2.31 -4.11
CA ASP A 22 -17.13 0.92 -3.74
C ASP A 22 -16.02 -0.09 -4.15
N SER A 23 -14.76 0.26 -3.90
CA SER A 23 -13.55 -0.51 -4.28
C SER A 23 -13.36 -0.73 -5.79
N GLU A 24 -14.11 0.01 -6.63
CA GLU A 24 -13.88 0.15 -8.05
C GLU A 24 -13.12 1.45 -8.34
N LEU A 25 -12.03 1.30 -9.08
CA LEU A 25 -11.21 2.39 -9.56
C LEU A 25 -11.60 2.73 -11.00
N HIS A 26 -11.88 4.01 -11.22
CA HIS A 26 -12.05 4.60 -12.53
C HIS A 26 -10.88 5.54 -12.83
N LEU A 27 -10.16 5.28 -13.92
CA LEU A 27 -9.07 6.11 -14.42
C LEU A 27 -9.47 6.83 -15.70
N THR A 28 -9.15 8.11 -15.78
CA THR A 28 -9.38 8.93 -16.98
C THR A 28 -8.12 9.72 -17.30
N TRP A 29 -7.83 9.89 -18.58
CA TRP A 29 -6.74 10.71 -19.09
C TRP A 29 -7.14 11.39 -20.39
N PHE A 30 -6.33 12.35 -20.83
CA PHE A 30 -6.41 12.86 -22.19
C PHE A 30 -5.85 11.82 -23.15
N TRP A 31 -6.70 11.33 -24.06
CA TRP A 31 -6.30 10.39 -25.10
C TRP A 31 -5.91 11.15 -26.38
N PRO A 32 -4.62 11.18 -26.78
CA PRO A 32 -4.19 11.96 -27.94
C PRO A 32 -4.75 11.44 -29.27
N ASN A 33 -5.07 12.31 -30.22
CA ASN A 33 -5.77 11.94 -31.46
C ASN A 33 -5.03 10.89 -32.31
N GLU A 34 -3.71 10.95 -32.35
CA GLU A 34 -2.90 10.05 -33.19
C GLU A 34 -2.53 8.75 -32.49
N ILE A 35 -2.91 8.55 -31.22
CA ILE A 35 -2.65 7.33 -30.48
C ILE A 35 -3.79 6.33 -30.70
N ASP A 36 -3.48 5.17 -31.28
CA ASP A 36 -4.45 4.12 -31.57
C ASP A 36 -4.82 3.31 -30.32
N PHE A 37 -3.80 3.00 -29.51
CA PHE A 37 -3.92 2.13 -28.35
C PHE A 37 -3.12 2.69 -27.17
N VAL A 38 -3.41 2.20 -25.97
CA VAL A 38 -2.50 2.36 -24.85
C VAL A 38 -2.19 1.00 -24.22
N TYR A 39 -1.04 0.91 -23.58
CA TYR A 39 -0.76 -0.18 -22.65
C TYR A 39 -0.86 0.32 -21.22
N ILE A 40 -1.55 -0.43 -20.37
CA ILE A 40 -1.76 -0.09 -18.96
C ILE A 40 -0.93 -1.06 -18.12
N TYR A 41 0.02 -0.51 -17.38
CA TYR A 41 0.75 -1.21 -16.33
C TYR A 41 0.08 -0.96 -14.99
N LYS A 42 -0.12 -2.03 -14.20
CA LYS A 42 -0.64 -1.99 -12.82
C LYS A 42 0.33 -2.76 -11.93
N ALA A 43 0.87 -2.13 -10.89
CA ALA A 43 1.73 -2.80 -9.93
C ALA A 43 1.64 -2.20 -8.52
N ALA A 44 2.13 -2.94 -7.52
CA ALA A 44 2.42 -2.36 -6.22
C ALA A 44 3.48 -1.27 -6.35
N ALA A 45 3.35 -0.18 -5.60
CA ALA A 45 4.21 1.00 -5.75
C ALA A 45 5.69 0.72 -5.43
N ASP A 46 5.98 -0.27 -4.59
CA ASP A 46 7.34 -0.74 -4.26
C ASP A 46 7.97 -1.62 -5.35
N ARG A 47 7.15 -2.10 -6.30
CA ARG A 47 7.56 -2.88 -7.48
C ARG A 47 7.52 -2.06 -8.77
N LEU A 48 7.50 -0.74 -8.66
CA LEU A 48 7.68 0.11 -9.83
C LEU A 48 9.12 -0.05 -10.34
N GLY A 49 9.31 -1.01 -11.24
CA GLY A 49 10.58 -1.30 -11.89
C GLY A 49 10.88 -0.34 -13.05
N SER A 50 12.02 -0.56 -13.71
CA SER A 50 12.38 0.22 -14.90
C SER A 50 11.41 -0.09 -16.03
N ILE A 51 11.06 0.90 -16.85
CA ILE A 51 10.16 0.70 -18.00
C ILE A 51 10.75 -0.35 -18.97
N GLU A 52 12.08 -0.35 -19.09
CA GLU A 52 12.87 -1.24 -19.93
C GLU A 52 12.82 -2.71 -19.48
N GLU A 53 12.45 -2.98 -18.23
CA GLU A 53 12.30 -4.33 -17.68
C GLU A 53 10.90 -4.91 -17.90
N LEU A 54 9.94 -4.08 -18.34
CA LEU A 54 8.57 -4.52 -18.58
C LEU A 54 8.47 -5.33 -19.88
N ASP A 55 7.80 -6.47 -19.79
CA ASP A 55 7.39 -7.29 -20.94
C ASP A 55 5.87 -7.31 -21.12
N GLU A 56 5.42 -8.04 -22.15
CA GLU A 56 4.01 -8.08 -22.56
C GLU A 56 3.07 -8.70 -21.52
N HIS A 57 3.59 -9.51 -20.59
CA HIS A 57 2.79 -10.13 -19.52
C HIS A 57 2.49 -9.14 -18.39
N HIS A 58 3.27 -8.05 -18.30
CA HIS A 58 3.11 -7.04 -17.26
C HIS A 58 2.11 -5.94 -17.65
N ILE A 59 1.81 -5.79 -18.94
CA ILE A 59 1.03 -4.67 -19.46
C ILE A 59 -0.20 -5.13 -20.23
N LYS A 60 -1.31 -4.43 -20.06
CA LYS A 60 -2.58 -4.72 -20.73
C LYS A 60 -2.79 -3.76 -21.88
N LEU A 61 -2.96 -4.28 -23.10
CA LEU A 61 -3.42 -3.50 -24.24
C LEU A 61 -4.86 -3.01 -23.99
N TYR A 62 -5.11 -1.73 -24.25
CA TYR A 62 -6.41 -1.09 -24.08
C TYR A 62 -6.71 -0.19 -25.27
N THR A 63 -7.91 -0.34 -25.83
CA THR A 63 -8.33 0.34 -27.06
C THR A 63 -9.07 1.64 -26.78
N ARG A 64 -9.09 2.54 -27.77
CA ARG A 64 -9.87 3.78 -27.68
C ARG A 64 -11.37 3.49 -27.60
N GLU A 65 -11.84 2.43 -28.26
CA GLU A 65 -13.23 1.98 -28.24
C GLU A 65 -13.64 1.55 -26.84
N GLU A 66 -12.83 0.74 -26.16
CA GLU A 66 -13.07 0.36 -24.76
C GLU A 66 -13.07 1.58 -23.84
N TYR A 67 -12.10 2.49 -24.02
CA TYR A 67 -12.02 3.72 -23.23
C TYR A 67 -13.27 4.59 -23.38
N LYS A 68 -13.78 4.75 -24.61
CA LYS A 68 -15.03 5.48 -24.86
C LYS A 68 -16.24 4.77 -24.25
N ALA A 69 -16.33 3.45 -24.40
CA ALA A 69 -17.43 2.65 -23.87
C ALA A 69 -17.54 2.75 -22.35
N ASN A 70 -16.40 2.76 -21.65
CA ASN A 70 -16.32 2.83 -20.19
C ASN A 70 -16.11 4.26 -19.65
N GLN A 71 -16.08 5.27 -20.52
CA GLN A 71 -15.74 6.66 -20.19
C GLN A 71 -14.42 6.79 -19.41
N GLY A 72 -13.45 5.91 -19.68
CA GLY A 72 -12.26 5.72 -18.86
C GLY A 72 -11.78 4.26 -18.87
N TYR A 73 -10.90 3.92 -17.94
CA TYR A 73 -10.50 2.57 -17.62
C TYR A 73 -11.05 2.17 -16.24
N LEU A 74 -11.65 0.98 -16.16
CA LEU A 74 -12.18 0.42 -14.92
C LEU A 74 -11.28 -0.71 -14.42
N SER A 75 -10.95 -0.70 -13.13
CA SER A 75 -10.19 -1.74 -12.45
C SER A 75 -10.72 -1.94 -11.03
N LYS A 76 -10.63 -3.16 -10.51
CA LYS A 76 -10.82 -3.39 -9.08
C LYS A 76 -9.61 -2.90 -8.28
N LEU A 77 -9.87 -2.35 -7.10
CA LEU A 77 -8.88 -2.00 -6.09
C LEU A 77 -8.76 -3.17 -5.10
N ASP A 78 -8.11 -4.24 -5.56
CA ASP A 78 -8.03 -5.54 -4.91
C ASP A 78 -6.67 -5.80 -4.23
N SER A 79 -5.91 -4.74 -3.99
CA SER A 79 -4.53 -4.81 -3.50
C SER A 79 -4.36 -3.99 -2.23
N ILE A 80 -3.53 -4.53 -1.34
CA ILE A 80 -3.14 -3.88 -0.09
C ILE A 80 -2.03 -2.88 -0.37
N GLY A 81 -2.11 -1.70 0.25
CA GLY A 81 -1.10 -0.65 0.16
C GLY A 81 -1.22 0.21 -1.09
N LYS A 82 -0.14 0.94 -1.42
CA LYS A 82 -0.13 1.82 -2.60
C LYS A 82 0.07 1.01 -3.87
N ILE A 83 -0.78 1.24 -4.86
CA ILE A 83 -0.60 0.76 -6.22
C ILE A 83 -0.29 1.92 -7.16
N CYS A 84 0.38 1.60 -8.25
CA CYS A 84 0.67 2.52 -9.32
C CYS A 84 0.03 2.03 -10.62
N PHE A 85 -0.42 2.99 -11.43
CA PHE A 85 -0.78 2.76 -12.81
C PHE A 85 0.08 3.64 -13.69
N ARG A 86 0.67 3.04 -14.73
CA ARG A 86 1.39 3.78 -15.78
C ARG A 86 0.78 3.46 -17.13
N ILE A 87 0.51 4.49 -17.92
CA ILE A 87 -0.14 4.37 -19.23
C ILE A 87 0.86 4.71 -20.32
N PHE A 88 1.08 3.78 -21.24
CA PHE A 88 2.03 3.95 -22.33
C PHE A 88 1.29 4.15 -23.64
N PRO A 89 1.52 5.26 -24.37
CA PRO A 89 0.90 5.48 -25.66
C PRO A 89 1.46 4.50 -26.70
N CYS A 90 0.60 4.02 -27.59
CA CYS A 90 0.97 3.10 -28.64
C CYS A 90 0.28 3.44 -29.97
N GLN A 91 1.08 3.48 -31.04
CA GLN A 91 0.61 3.70 -32.40
C GLN A 91 0.71 2.44 -33.24
N LYS A 92 -0.18 2.30 -34.21
CA LYS A 92 -0.11 1.26 -35.23
C LYS A 92 0.35 1.86 -36.55
N LEU A 93 1.64 1.77 -36.82
CA LEU A 93 2.25 2.24 -38.07
C LEU A 93 2.56 1.03 -38.95
N GLU A 94 2.13 1.08 -40.22
CA GLU A 94 2.40 0.01 -41.21
C GLU A 94 2.02 -1.41 -40.72
N GLY A 95 0.97 -1.50 -39.89
CA GLY A 95 0.50 -2.77 -39.32
C GLY A 95 1.27 -3.26 -38.08
N LYS A 96 2.30 -2.55 -37.64
CA LYS A 96 3.09 -2.86 -36.42
C LYS A 96 2.75 -1.92 -35.28
N LEU A 97 2.80 -2.44 -34.06
CA LEU A 97 2.62 -1.64 -32.84
C LEU A 97 3.95 -0.99 -32.44
N HIS A 98 3.94 0.32 -32.30
CA HIS A 98 5.04 1.14 -31.80
C HIS A 98 4.67 1.62 -30.40
N LEU A 99 5.40 1.13 -29.39
CA LEU A 99 5.17 1.46 -27.99
C LEU A 99 6.10 2.58 -27.57
N PHE A 100 5.53 3.67 -27.07
CA PHE A 100 6.31 4.85 -26.70
C PHE A 100 6.60 4.90 -25.21
N LYS A 101 7.85 5.24 -24.89
CA LYS A 101 8.30 5.65 -23.58
C LYS A 101 8.14 7.15 -23.44
N GLN A 102 7.41 7.55 -22.40
CA GLN A 102 7.28 8.93 -21.96
C GLN A 102 8.20 9.13 -20.74
N GLU A 103 9.10 10.12 -20.81
CA GLU A 103 10.14 10.33 -19.78
C GLU A 103 9.64 11.15 -18.57
N ASN A 104 8.53 11.88 -18.72
CA ASN A 104 7.87 12.55 -17.61
C ASN A 104 6.89 11.59 -16.89
N ASP A 105 6.44 11.99 -15.70
CA ASP A 105 5.51 11.18 -14.88
C ASP A 105 4.03 11.56 -15.08
N GLU A 106 3.65 12.32 -16.12
CA GLU A 106 2.24 12.69 -16.35
C GLU A 106 1.36 11.48 -16.70
N ASN A 107 1.99 10.37 -17.12
CA ASN A 107 1.35 9.10 -17.40
C ASN A 107 1.34 8.12 -16.21
N LEU A 108 1.81 8.55 -15.04
CA LEU A 108 1.91 7.75 -13.82
C LEU A 108 0.97 8.31 -12.74
N ILE A 109 0.21 7.43 -12.09
CA ILE A 109 -0.60 7.79 -10.92
C ILE A 109 -0.45 6.76 -9.82
N PHE A 110 -0.35 7.25 -8.57
CA PHE A 110 -0.36 6.42 -7.36
C PHE A 110 -1.72 6.48 -6.68
N ILE A 111 -2.16 5.32 -6.22
CA ILE A 111 -3.50 5.13 -5.65
C ILE A 111 -3.35 4.31 -4.38
N THR A 112 -3.93 4.80 -3.30
CA THR A 112 -3.96 4.06 -2.03
C THR A 112 -5.04 3.00 -2.11
N GLY A 113 -4.64 1.73 -2.05
CA GLY A 113 -5.52 0.57 -1.91
C GLY A 113 -6.06 0.40 -0.49
N GLU A 114 -6.54 -0.80 -0.18
CA GLU A 114 -6.93 -1.14 1.19
C GLU A 114 -5.70 -1.24 2.10
N LYS A 115 -5.88 -1.02 3.40
CA LYS A 115 -4.81 -1.23 4.38
C LYS A 115 -4.93 -2.63 4.96
N ALA A 116 -3.81 -3.34 5.08
CA ALA A 116 -3.76 -4.59 5.82
C ALA A 116 -4.06 -4.31 7.29
N LYS A 117 -4.97 -5.09 7.86
CA LYS A 117 -5.38 -4.89 9.25
C LYS A 117 -4.45 -5.66 10.19
N ILE A 118 -4.00 -4.94 11.21
CA ILE A 118 -3.23 -5.49 12.33
C ILE A 118 -4.06 -5.28 13.58
N TYR A 119 -4.65 -6.36 14.07
CA TYR A 119 -5.40 -6.37 15.32
C TYR A 119 -4.45 -6.67 16.48
N TYR A 120 -4.61 -5.96 17.59
CA TYR A 120 -3.85 -6.25 18.80
C TYR A 120 -4.70 -6.19 20.05
N SER A 121 -4.44 -7.12 20.97
CA SER A 121 -5.08 -7.11 22.29
C SER A 121 -4.04 -7.08 23.39
N ILE A 122 -4.37 -6.37 24.48
CA ILE A 122 -3.56 -6.29 25.70
C ILE A 122 -4.48 -6.63 26.87
N SER A 123 -4.23 -7.77 27.51
CA SER A 123 -5.01 -8.21 28.66
C SER A 123 -4.17 -8.19 29.94
N TYR A 124 -4.78 -7.71 31.01
CA TYR A 124 -4.15 -7.61 32.32
C TYR A 124 -4.75 -8.63 33.28
N LYS A 125 -3.91 -9.48 33.86
CA LYS A 125 -4.30 -10.37 34.97
C LYS A 125 -3.72 -9.84 36.26
N LYS A 126 -4.58 -9.30 37.11
CA LYS A 126 -4.24 -8.91 38.47
C LYS A 126 -4.34 -10.12 39.39
N LYS A 127 -3.37 -10.28 40.29
CA LYS A 127 -3.52 -11.13 41.47
C LYS A 127 -3.79 -10.22 42.66
N LEU A 128 -4.79 -10.55 43.49
CA LEU A 128 -5.06 -9.77 44.71
C LEU A 128 -3.78 -9.68 45.57
N PHE A 129 -3.53 -8.51 46.14
CA PHE A 129 -2.39 -8.20 47.03
C PHE A 129 -0.99 -8.15 46.41
N GLN A 130 -0.84 -8.29 45.07
CA GLN A 130 0.46 -8.12 44.41
C GLN A 130 0.62 -6.72 43.81
N ASN A 131 1.78 -6.10 44.02
CA ASN A 131 2.16 -4.82 43.42
C ASN A 131 2.49 -4.91 41.92
N LYS A 132 2.40 -6.11 41.34
CA LYS A 132 2.61 -6.41 39.92
C LYS A 132 1.36 -7.04 39.32
N LYS A 133 1.20 -6.85 38.01
CA LYS A 133 0.19 -7.51 37.20
C LYS A 133 0.84 -8.20 36.00
N LYS A 134 0.25 -9.31 35.59
CA LYS A 134 0.65 -10.03 34.38
C LYS A 134 -0.01 -9.39 33.17
N VAL A 135 0.75 -9.25 32.09
CA VAL A 135 0.27 -8.76 30.81
C VAL A 135 0.43 -9.84 29.78
N LYS A 136 -0.64 -10.10 29.04
CA LYS A 136 -0.59 -10.89 27.81
C LYS A 136 -0.94 -9.98 26.64
N MET A 137 -0.09 -10.01 25.64
CA MET A 137 -0.29 -9.30 24.38
C MET A 137 -0.47 -10.31 23.26
N SER A 138 -1.32 -9.99 22.29
CA SER A 138 -1.37 -10.74 21.05
C SER A 138 -1.56 -9.84 19.86
N ILE A 139 -0.96 -10.26 18.73
CA ILE A 139 -1.05 -9.62 17.43
C ILE A 139 -1.74 -10.59 16.49
N MET A 140 -2.71 -10.11 15.71
CA MET A 140 -3.34 -10.82 14.61
C MET A 140 -3.18 -9.98 13.35
N THR A 141 -2.65 -10.58 12.28
CA THR A 141 -2.32 -9.86 11.04
C THR A 141 -2.66 -10.70 9.82
N GLU A 142 -3.13 -10.05 8.75
CA GLU A 142 -3.41 -10.68 7.46
C GLU A 142 -2.12 -11.01 6.68
N LEU A 143 -1.07 -10.21 6.87
CA LEU A 143 0.22 -10.34 6.20
C LEU A 143 1.35 -10.56 7.23
N PRO A 144 2.43 -11.27 6.86
CA PRO A 144 3.63 -11.32 7.69
C PRO A 144 4.19 -9.91 7.93
N LEU A 145 4.60 -9.61 9.16
CA LEU A 145 5.14 -8.32 9.57
C LEU A 145 6.56 -8.48 10.12
N ASP A 146 7.45 -7.57 9.72
CA ASP A 146 8.76 -7.42 10.34
C ASP A 146 8.62 -6.93 11.79
N LYS A 147 9.42 -7.45 12.70
CA LYS A 147 9.47 -7.06 14.11
C LYS A 147 9.68 -5.56 14.33
N GLU A 148 10.37 -4.89 13.40
CA GLU A 148 10.66 -3.47 13.45
C GLU A 148 9.43 -2.61 13.10
N LEU A 149 8.39 -3.19 12.50
CA LEU A 149 7.17 -2.46 12.13
C LEU A 149 6.42 -1.92 13.36
N LEU A 150 6.42 -2.69 14.44
CA LEU A 150 5.66 -2.41 15.65
C LEU A 150 6.58 -2.21 16.86
N CYS A 151 6.09 -1.47 17.83
CA CYS A 151 6.69 -1.35 19.16
C CYS A 151 5.58 -1.33 20.21
N TYR A 152 5.95 -1.54 21.47
CA TYR A 152 5.07 -1.26 22.59
C TYR A 152 5.70 -0.22 23.52
N VAL A 153 4.86 0.67 24.03
CA VAL A 153 5.27 1.66 25.02
C VAL A 153 4.68 1.30 26.35
N ARG A 154 5.46 1.49 27.41
CA ARG A 154 5.03 1.34 28.80
C ARG A 154 5.03 2.69 29.51
N LYS A 155 3.95 3.02 30.20
CA LYS A 155 3.81 4.28 30.96
C LYS A 155 3.17 4.04 32.32
N ARG A 156 3.53 4.82 33.33
CA ARG A 156 2.89 4.82 34.65
C ARG A 156 1.66 5.72 34.69
N GLU A 157 0.71 5.38 35.55
CA GLU A 157 -0.53 6.12 35.86
C GLU A 157 -1.54 6.27 34.71
N SER A 158 -1.15 6.10 33.46
CA SER A 158 -2.04 6.21 32.29
C SER A 158 -1.58 5.37 31.11
N VAL A 159 -2.49 5.11 30.17
CA VAL A 159 -2.20 4.44 28.90
C VAL A 159 -1.38 5.40 28.00
N PRO A 160 -0.28 4.94 27.38
CA PRO A 160 0.47 5.76 26.43
C PRO A 160 -0.39 6.31 25.29
N ILE A 161 -0.17 7.56 24.89
CA ILE A 161 -0.86 8.19 23.75
C ILE A 161 0.00 8.26 22.47
N SER A 162 1.32 8.15 22.58
CA SER A 162 2.25 8.08 21.45
C SER A 162 3.45 7.18 21.75
N LYS A 163 4.30 6.94 20.76
CA LYS A 163 5.51 6.13 20.93
C LYS A 163 6.58 6.80 21.83
N GLU A 164 6.48 8.11 22.01
CA GLU A 164 7.32 8.93 22.89
C GLU A 164 6.73 9.08 24.31
N ASP A 165 5.47 8.68 24.51
CA ASP A 165 4.74 8.86 25.79
C ASP A 165 5.00 7.69 26.75
N GLY A 166 6.26 7.49 27.12
CA GLY A 166 6.70 6.46 28.06
C GLY A 166 7.99 5.78 27.64
N THR A 167 8.24 4.59 28.18
CA THR A 167 9.39 3.77 27.80
C THR A 167 9.08 2.95 26.57
N TYR A 168 9.82 3.17 25.49
CA TYR A 168 9.75 2.43 24.24
C TYR A 168 10.40 1.04 24.36
N PHE A 169 9.75 0.02 23.81
CA PHE A 169 10.29 -1.33 23.69
C PHE A 169 10.06 -1.87 22.26
N PRO A 170 11.13 -2.30 21.56
CA PRO A 170 11.00 -2.97 20.27
C PRO A 170 10.52 -4.42 20.45
N PHE A 171 9.85 -4.96 19.44
CA PHE A 171 9.68 -6.41 19.35
C PHE A 171 10.96 -7.07 18.82
N ILE A 172 11.23 -8.29 19.28
CA ILE A 172 12.46 -9.02 18.94
C ILE A 172 12.24 -10.16 17.94
N GLN A 173 10.97 -10.43 17.58
CA GLN A 173 10.56 -11.49 16.66
C GLN A 173 9.55 -10.95 15.66
N ASP A 174 9.60 -11.49 14.44
CA ASP A 174 8.64 -11.17 13.39
C ASP A 174 7.25 -11.76 13.71
N PHE A 175 6.23 -11.27 13.01
CA PHE A 175 4.85 -11.73 13.17
C PHE A 175 4.43 -12.47 11.90
N PRO A 176 4.30 -13.80 11.91
CA PRO A 176 3.69 -14.50 10.78
C PRO A 176 2.22 -14.07 10.61
N ALA A 177 1.70 -14.27 9.40
CA ALA A 177 0.27 -14.12 9.15
C ALA A 177 -0.55 -15.00 10.12
N GLY A 178 -1.67 -14.49 10.59
CA GLY A 178 -2.48 -15.09 11.64
C GLY A 178 -2.16 -14.56 13.04
N LYS A 179 -2.45 -15.37 14.07
CA LYS A 179 -2.35 -14.97 15.48
C LYS A 179 -0.99 -15.30 16.06
N THR A 180 -0.32 -14.30 16.60
CA THR A 180 0.90 -14.43 17.41
C THR A 180 0.59 -14.09 18.86
N GLN A 181 0.76 -15.05 19.76
CA GLN A 181 0.74 -14.81 21.21
C GLN A 181 2.15 -14.46 21.68
N LEU A 182 2.30 -13.34 22.37
CA LEU A 182 3.58 -12.95 22.93
C LEU A 182 3.80 -13.57 24.31
N VAL A 183 5.07 -13.69 24.69
CA VAL A 183 5.46 -14.17 26.02
C VAL A 183 4.85 -13.27 27.10
N GLU A 184 4.25 -13.88 28.12
CA GLU A 184 3.66 -13.15 29.25
C GLU A 184 4.76 -12.42 30.04
N MET A 185 4.50 -11.17 30.40
CA MET A 185 5.43 -10.35 31.18
C MET A 185 4.74 -9.76 32.42
N GLU A 186 5.53 -9.43 33.44
CA GLU A 186 5.04 -8.74 34.64
C GLU A 186 5.42 -7.26 34.60
N ILE A 187 4.46 -6.39 34.91
CA ILE A 187 4.67 -4.95 35.06
C ILE A 187 4.10 -4.46 36.40
N ALA A 188 4.48 -3.25 36.81
CA ALA A 188 3.90 -2.68 38.02
C ALA A 188 2.39 -2.46 37.88
N GLN A 189 1.65 -2.51 38.99
CA GLN A 189 0.19 -2.43 38.96
C GLN A 189 -0.35 -1.14 38.32
N ASN A 190 0.38 -0.03 38.49
CA ASN A 190 0.11 1.30 37.92
C ASN A 190 0.73 1.52 36.52
N GLU A 191 1.37 0.52 35.92
CA GLU A 191 1.91 0.63 34.56
C GLU A 191 0.90 0.16 33.51
N PHE A 192 0.86 0.80 32.36
CA PHE A 192 0.00 0.47 31.23
C PHE A 192 0.85 0.35 29.96
N ILE A 193 0.33 -0.38 28.98
CA ILE A 193 1.01 -0.67 27.72
C ILE A 193 0.08 -0.31 26.56
N ARG A 194 0.66 0.21 25.48
CA ARG A 194 -0.02 0.35 24.18
C ARG A 194 0.96 0.03 23.05
N ILE A 195 0.44 -0.49 21.95
CA ILE A 195 1.20 -0.86 20.77
C ILE A 195 1.06 0.24 19.71
N PHE A 196 2.15 0.53 19.01
CA PHE A 196 2.25 1.56 17.98
C PHE A 196 3.07 1.06 16.79
N PHE A 197 2.93 1.74 15.65
CA PHE A 197 3.92 1.64 14.58
C PHE A 197 5.22 2.32 15.01
N SER A 198 6.35 1.65 14.81
CA SER A 198 7.69 2.24 15.04
C SER A 198 7.94 3.40 14.08
N HIS A 199 7.52 3.25 12.82
CA HIS A 199 7.64 4.24 11.74
C HIS A 199 6.26 4.69 11.23
N GLY A 200 5.60 5.57 12.00
CA GLY A 200 4.18 5.91 11.84
C GLY A 200 3.71 6.27 10.43
N LYS A 201 4.41 7.15 9.69
CA LYS A 201 3.92 7.62 8.38
C LYS A 201 3.90 6.55 7.30
N LYS A 202 5.05 5.90 7.05
CA LYS A 202 5.17 4.88 5.99
C LYS A 202 4.33 3.63 6.31
N SER A 203 4.30 3.24 7.58
CA SER A 203 3.53 2.06 8.01
C SER A 203 2.02 2.30 7.90
N ALA A 204 1.54 3.49 8.26
CA ALA A 204 0.13 3.83 8.19
C ALA A 204 -0.42 3.98 6.76
N GLU A 205 0.43 4.00 5.73
CA GLU A 205 0.00 3.95 4.32
C GLU A 205 -0.40 2.54 3.88
N ILE A 206 0.17 1.51 4.52
CA ILE A 206 0.02 0.10 4.13
C ILE A 206 -0.82 -0.65 5.16
N TYR A 207 -0.72 -0.27 6.43
CA TYR A 207 -1.31 -0.99 7.54
C TYR A 207 -2.24 -0.09 8.36
N GLU A 208 -3.26 -0.71 8.94
CA GLU A 208 -4.11 -0.13 9.96
C GLU A 208 -3.93 -0.91 11.26
N LEU A 209 -3.66 -0.19 12.36
CA LEU A 209 -3.47 -0.81 13.67
C LEU A 209 -4.74 -0.64 14.51
N ILE A 210 -5.40 -1.74 14.82
CA ILE A 210 -6.74 -1.79 15.41
C ILE A 210 -6.65 -2.47 16.80
N PRO A 211 -7.08 -1.81 17.88
CA PRO A 211 -7.20 -2.47 19.19
C PRO A 211 -8.41 -3.42 19.23
N ASP A 212 -8.18 -4.64 19.70
CA ASP A 212 -9.17 -5.69 20.04
C ASP A 212 -9.60 -5.63 21.51
#